data_AF-A0A943B9G2-F1
#
_entry.id   AF-A0A943B9G2-F1
#
_cell.length_a   1.000
_cell.length_b   1.000
_cell.length_c   1.000
_cell.angle_alpha   90.00
_cell.angle_beta   90.00
_cell.angle_gamma   90.00
#
_symmetry.space_group_name_H-M   'P 1'
#
loop_
_entity.id
_entity.type
_entity.pdbx_description
1 polymer ?
#
loop_
_entity_poly.entity_id
_entity_poly.type
_entity_poly.pdbx_seq_one_letter_code
_entity_poly.pdbx_strand_id
1 'polypeptide(L)' 'MENDALRQQVLDKMTKTCPCRVVTRARIKEAIRNGAHTVEAVAKETGATTGSCKGCRCRSKIQELITEHLDSM' A
#
# COMPACT_ATOMS: atom_id res chain seq x y z
N MET A 1 -22.10 -5.55 8.33
CA MET A 1 -21.59 -4.27 7.78
C MET A 1 -20.46 -3.70 8.63
N GLU A 2 -20.66 -3.41 9.93
CA GLU A 2 -19.58 -2.87 10.78
C GLU A 2 -18.43 -3.86 11.03
N ASN A 3 -18.76 -5.16 11.10
CA ASN A 3 -17.78 -6.23 11.25
C ASN A 3 -16.86 -6.38 10.03
N ASP A 4 -17.33 -6.03 8.83
CA ASP A 4 -16.61 -6.24 7.56
C ASP A 4 -15.52 -5.18 7.35
N ALA A 5 -15.83 -3.92 7.67
CA ALA A 5 -14.84 -2.83 7.64
C ALA A 5 -13.74 -3.05 8.68
N LEU A 6 -14.10 -3.48 9.89
CA LEU A 6 -13.13 -3.81 10.93
C LEU A 6 -12.22 -4.98 10.51
N ARG A 7 -12.78 -6.03 9.90
CA ARG A 7 -12.01 -7.15 9.33
C ARG A 7 -11.02 -6.68 8.29
N GLN A 8 -11.42 -5.82 7.36
CA GLN A 8 -10.51 -5.29 6.35
C GLN A 8 -9.37 -4.46 6.95
N GLN A 9 -9.65 -3.61 7.94
CA GLN A 9 -8.61 -2.86 8.63
C GLN A 9 -7.59 -3.76 9.34
N VAL A 10 -8.06 -4.84 9.96
CA VAL A 10 -7.18 -5.85 10.59
C VAL A 10 -6.32 -6.54 9.54
N LEU A 11 -6.92 -6.98 8.42
CA LEU A 11 -6.20 -7.61 7.32
C LEU A 11 -5.14 -6.68 6.74
N ASP A 12 -5.47 -5.40 6.49
CA ASP A 12 -4.53 -4.42 5.95
C ASP A 12 -3.31 -4.20 6.85
N LYS A 13 -3.49 -4.26 8.17
CA LYS A 13 -2.40 -4.16 9.14
C LYS A 13 -1.51 -5.40 9.18
N MET A 14 -2.05 -6.58 8.87
CA MET A 14 -1.29 -7.85 8.87
C MET A 14 -0.64 -8.15 7.51
N THR A 15 -1.28 -7.79 6.41
CA THR A 15 -0.80 -8.08 5.05
C THR A 15 0.40 -7.20 4.70
N LYS A 16 1.53 -7.83 4.39
CA LYS A 16 2.75 -7.16 3.93
C LYS A 16 2.75 -7.01 2.41
N THR A 17 2.45 -5.82 1.91
CA THR A 17 2.53 -5.51 0.48
C THR A 17 3.96 -5.54 -0.04
N CYS A 18 4.93 -5.06 0.75
CA CYS A 18 6.36 -5.13 0.41
C CYS A 18 7.09 -6.09 1.36
N PRO A 19 7.23 -7.38 1.03
CA PRO A 19 7.81 -8.37 1.95
C PRO A 19 9.29 -8.11 2.26
N CYS A 20 10.08 -7.59 1.31
CA CYS A 20 11.50 -7.31 1.53
C CYS A 20 11.79 -6.11 2.44
N ARG A 21 10.79 -5.23 2.62
CA ARG A 21 10.87 -4.03 3.47
C ARG A 21 9.84 -4.03 4.59
N VAL A 22 9.11 -5.13 4.73
CA VAL A 22 8.09 -5.35 5.76
C VAL A 22 7.04 -4.22 5.79
N VAL A 23 6.72 -3.63 4.63
CA VAL A 23 5.70 -2.57 4.54
C VAL A 23 4.32 -3.20 4.38
N THR A 24 3.40 -2.82 5.25
CA THR A 24 2.02 -3.34 5.30
C THR A 24 1.10 -2.61 4.33
N ARG A 25 0.00 -3.26 3.95
CA ARG A 25 -1.04 -2.67 3.09
C ARG A 25 -1.66 -1.43 3.76
N ALA A 26 -1.82 -1.45 5.08
CA ALA A 26 -2.29 -0.30 5.86
C ALA A 26 -1.38 0.93 5.67
N ARG A 27 -0.05 0.76 5.74
CA ARG A 27 0.90 1.85 5.53
C ARG A 27 0.86 2.42 4.11
N ILE A 28 0.72 1.55 3.10
CA ILE A 28 0.56 1.98 1.70
C ILE A 28 -0.74 2.79 1.54
N LYS A 29 -1.87 2.28 2.04
CA LYS A 29 -3.16 2.98 1.97
C LYS A 29 -3.15 4.31 2.73
N GLU A 30 -2.47 4.37 3.86
CA GLU A 30 -2.28 5.63 4.60
C GLU A 30 -1.51 6.66 3.76
N ALA A 31 -0.42 6.25 3.11
CA ALA A 31 0.33 7.16 2.25
C ALA A 31 -0.48 7.67 1.05
N ILE A 32 -1.27 6.79 0.44
CA ILE A 32 -2.16 7.18 -0.65
C ILE A 32 -3.19 8.23 -0.16
N ARG A 33 -3.78 8.03 1.03
CA ARG A 33 -4.71 9.01 1.66
C ARG A 33 -4.02 10.33 2.01
N ASN A 34 -2.72 10.33 2.28
CA ASN A 34 -1.93 11.53 2.52
C ASN A 34 -1.58 12.29 1.23
N GLY A 35 -1.98 11.77 0.05
CA GLY A 35 -1.76 12.41 -1.25
C GLY A 35 -0.68 11.74 -2.11
N ALA A 36 -0.13 10.59 -1.71
CA ALA A 36 0.84 9.85 -2.50
C ALA A 36 0.16 9.06 -3.64
N HIS A 37 -0.14 9.73 -4.75
CA HIS A 37 -0.86 9.15 -5.90
C HIS A 37 0.06 8.56 -7.00
N THR A 38 1.34 8.35 -6.72
CA THR A 38 2.28 7.67 -7.62
C THR A 38 3.10 6.64 -6.87
N VAL A 39 3.58 5.60 -7.58
CA VAL A 39 4.46 4.58 -6.97
C VAL A 39 5.69 5.22 -6.36
N GLU A 40 6.27 6.24 -6.99
CA GLU A 40 7.43 6.97 -6.48
C GLU A 40 7.11 7.78 -5.23
N ALA A 41 5.95 8.45 -5.17
CA ALA A 41 5.51 9.16 -3.98
C ALA A 41 5.29 8.18 -2.82
N VAL A 42 4.61 7.05 -3.07
CA VAL A 42 4.41 5.99 -2.07
C VAL A 42 5.74 5.39 -1.63
N ALA A 43 6.69 5.19 -2.55
CA ALA A 43 8.03 4.70 -2.25
C ALA A 43 8.80 5.67 -1.34
N LYS A 44 8.70 6.98 -1.62
CA LYS A 44 9.31 8.04 -0.82
C LYS A 44 8.74 8.09 0.60
N GLU A 45 7.43 7.92 0.75
CA GLU A 45 6.77 8.01 2.06
C GLU A 45 6.92 6.73 2.88
N THR A 46 6.81 5.55 2.25
CA THR A 46 6.73 4.26 2.95
C THR A 46 8.01 3.44 2.90
N GLY A 47 8.98 3.83 2.05
CA GLY A 47 10.17 3.04 1.76
C GLY A 47 9.91 1.79 0.92
N ALA A 48 8.67 1.51 0.50
CA ALA A 48 8.37 0.43 -0.41
C ALA A 48 9.09 0.61 -1.76
N THR A 49 9.33 -0.48 -2.48
CA THR A 49 10.06 -0.52 -3.78
C THR A 49 11.56 -0.19 -3.76
N THR A 50 12.10 0.36 -2.66
CA THR A 50 13.53 0.70 -2.52
C THR A 50 14.41 -0.44 -1.96
N GLY A 51 13.82 -1.62 -1.70
CA GLY A 51 14.54 -2.78 -1.16
C GLY A 51 15.40 -3.52 -2.20
N SER A 52 16.01 -4.63 -1.79
CA SER A 52 16.87 -5.47 -2.63
C SER A 52 16.20 -5.96 -3.93
N CYS A 53 14.87 -6.15 -3.91
CA CYS A 53 14.10 -6.54 -5.09
C CYS A 53 13.71 -5.37 -6.01
N LYS A 54 14.06 -4.12 -5.65
CA LYS A 54 13.80 -2.90 -6.43
C LYS A 54 12.34 -2.75 -6.93
N GLY A 55 11.38 -3.18 -6.11
CA GLY A 55 9.95 -3.10 -6.43
C GLY A 55 9.39 -4.22 -7.29
N CYS A 56 10.21 -5.18 -7.75
CA CYS A 56 9.77 -6.30 -8.60
C CYS A 56 8.55 -7.06 -8.05
N ARG A 57 8.41 -7.17 -6.71
CA ARG A 57 7.34 -7.95 -6.07
C ARG A 57 6.12 -7.14 -5.64
N CYS A 58 6.29 -5.85 -5.36
CA CYS A 58 5.25 -5.05 -4.71
C CYS A 58 4.72 -3.91 -5.59
N ARG A 59 5.43 -3.55 -6.67
CA ARG A 59 5.09 -2.42 -7.53
C ARG A 59 3.69 -2.52 -8.11
N SER A 60 3.35 -3.65 -8.73
CA SER A 60 2.01 -3.87 -9.31
C SER A 60 0.92 -3.73 -8.25
N LYS A 61 1.15 -4.30 -7.05
CA LYS A 61 0.18 -4.22 -5.96
C LYS A 61 -0.02 -2.80 -5.43
N ILE A 62 1.05 -2.01 -5.37
CA ILE A 62 0.97 -0.60 -4.98
C ILE A 62 0.21 0.21 -6.04
N GLN A 63 0.48 -0.05 -7.33
CA GLN A 63 -0.24 0.60 -8.43
C GLN A 63 -1.73 0.30 -8.38
N GLU A 64 -2.12 -0.97 -8.17
CA GLU A 64 -3.52 -1.36 -7.97
C GLU A 64 -4.19 -0.56 -6.84
N LEU A 65 -3.53 -0.44 -5.68
CA LEU A 65 -4.09 0.28 -4.53
C LEU A 65 -4.24 1.79 -4.78
N ILE A 66 -3.32 2.38 -5.55
CA ILE A 66 -3.42 3.78 -5.98
C ILE A 66 -4.62 3.95 -6.91
N THR A 67 -4.72 3.11 -7.94
CA THR A 67 -5.83 3.15 -8.90
C THR A 67 -7.18 2.92 -8.21
N GLU A 68 -7.30 1.89 -7.36
CA GLU A 68 -8.50 1.64 -6.55
C GLU A 68 -8.92 2.88 -5.73
N HIS A 69 -7.96 3.63 -5.18
CA HIS A 69 -8.26 4.82 -4.41
C HIS A 69 -8.74 5.98 -5.29
N LEU A 70 -8.08 6.22 -6.42
CA LEU A 70 -8.43 7.29 -7.35
C LEU A 70 -9.76 7.05 -8.07
N ASP A 71 -10.07 5.79 -8.40
CA ASP A 71 -11.35 5.41 -9.01
C ASP A 71 -12.52 5.49 -8.02
N SER A 72 -12.23 5.49 -6.70
CA SER A 72 -13.23 5.61 -5.64
C SER A 72 -13.52 7.05 -5.20
N MET A 73 -12.90 8.05 -5.84
CA MET A 73 -13.08 9.49 -5.60
C MET A 73 -14.00 10.12 -6.63
#